data_AF-A0A497AJP2-F1
#
_entry.id   AF-A0A497AJP2-F1
#
_cell.length_a   1.000
_cell.length_b   1.000
_cell.length_c   1.000
_cell.angle_alpha   90.00
_cell.angle_beta   90.00
_cell.angle_gamma   90.00
#
_symmetry.space_group_name_H-M   'P 1'
#
loop_
_entity.id
_entity.type
_entity.pdbx_description
1 polymer ?
#
loop_
_entity_poly.entity_id
_entity_poly.type
_entity_poly.pdbx_seq_one_letter_code
_entity_poly.pdbx_strand_id
1 'polypeptide(L)'
;DLIGSNVSERKARLDYEYPEPVTSVLVEVGEEADKVFTQSFEIKTFWDEENPGMRIWECRGWRIPCGGTHVKNTKEVGKTRLKRKNIGAGKERIEITLV
;
A
#
# COMPACT_ATOMS: atom_id res chain seq x y z
N ASP A 1 0.18 -3.19 -13.87
CA ASP A 1 -1.06 -2.85 -13.13
C ASP A 1 -1.18 -3.60 -11.81
N LEU A 2 -1.96 -3.08 -10.85
CA LEU A 2 -2.28 -3.82 -9.61
C LEU A 2 -3.33 -4.90 -9.93
N ILE A 3 -2.98 -6.16 -9.73
CA ILE A 3 -3.83 -7.33 -10.05
C ILE A 3 -4.35 -8.06 -8.81
N GLY A 4 -3.88 -7.70 -7.62
CA GLY A 4 -4.38 -8.29 -6.38
C GLY A 4 -3.79 -7.66 -5.13
N SER A 5 -4.53 -7.77 -4.03
CA SER A 5 -4.08 -7.34 -2.71
C SER A 5 -4.67 -8.24 -1.64
N ASN A 6 -3.98 -8.36 -0.51
CA ASN A 6 -4.52 -9.01 0.68
C ASN A 6 -3.78 -8.51 1.93
N VAL A 7 -4.52 -8.31 3.01
CA VAL A 7 -3.98 -7.94 4.32
C VAL A 7 -4.38 -9.03 5.31
N SER A 8 -3.40 -9.57 6.02
CA SER A 8 -3.57 -10.51 7.12
C SER A 8 -3.00 -9.92 8.40
N GLU A 9 -3.25 -10.57 9.54
CA GLU A 9 -2.75 -10.14 10.84
C GLU A 9 -1.22 -9.96 10.87
N ARG A 10 -0.46 -10.79 10.13
CA ARG A 10 1.00 -10.82 10.20
C ARG A 10 1.71 -10.15 9.02
N LYS A 11 1.03 -10.04 7.87
CA LYS A 11 1.61 -9.50 6.64
C LYS A 11 0.56 -9.03 5.67
N ALA A 12 0.93 -8.11 4.79
CA ALA A 12 0.16 -7.74 3.62
C ALA A 12 0.88 -8.17 2.33
N ARG A 13 0.14 -8.20 1.22
CA ARG A 13 0.69 -8.36 -0.13
C ARG A 13 0.01 -7.43 -1.12
N LEU A 14 0.80 -6.97 -2.09
CA LEU A 14 0.36 -6.34 -3.32
C LEU A 14 0.93 -7.12 -4.50
N ASP A 15 0.07 -7.44 -5.46
CA ASP A 15 0.42 -8.20 -6.65
C ASP A 15 0.28 -7.30 -7.88
N TYR A 16 1.33 -7.26 -8.68
CA TYR A 16 1.38 -6.45 -9.90
C TYR A 16 1.59 -7.32 -11.13
N GLU A 17 0.95 -6.95 -12.23
CA GLU A 17 1.40 -7.32 -13.55
C GLU A 17 2.52 -6.36 -13.96
N TYR A 18 3.74 -6.88 -14.04
CA TYR A 18 4.94 -6.11 -14.34
C TYR A 18 5.98 -7.03 -15.01
N PRO A 19 6.57 -6.62 -16.15
CA PRO A 19 7.37 -7.51 -16.99
C PRO A 19 8.75 -7.84 -16.40
N GLU A 20 9.27 -6.98 -15.53
CA GLU A 20 10.62 -7.09 -14.98
C GLU A 20 10.61 -7.39 -13.47
N PRO A 21 11.64 -8.04 -12.91
CA PRO A 21 11.75 -8.21 -11.47
C PRO A 21 11.82 -6.88 -10.73
N VAL A 22 10.95 -6.62 -9.77
CA VAL A 22 10.96 -5.35 -9.00
C VAL A 22 12.06 -5.28 -7.93
N THR A 23 12.91 -6.32 -7.82
CA THR A 23 13.93 -6.43 -6.76
C THR A 23 14.83 -5.20 -6.66
N SER A 24 15.24 -4.63 -7.80
CA SER A 24 16.16 -3.49 -7.86
C SER A 24 15.55 -2.21 -7.25
N VAL A 25 14.24 -2.01 -7.39
CA VAL A 25 13.54 -0.81 -6.91
C VAL A 25 12.98 -0.94 -5.50
N LEU A 26 12.88 -2.17 -4.97
CA LEU A 26 12.24 -2.40 -3.66
C LEU A 26 12.92 -1.66 -2.50
N VAL A 27 14.23 -1.46 -2.56
CA VAL A 27 14.96 -0.71 -1.51
C VAL A 27 14.51 0.74 -1.51
N GLU A 28 14.57 1.41 -2.67
CA GLU A 28 14.14 2.79 -2.84
C GLU A 28 12.67 2.99 -2.49
N VAL A 29 11.78 2.10 -2.95
CA VAL A 29 10.36 2.13 -2.61
C VAL A 29 10.14 1.99 -1.09
N GLY A 30 10.91 1.14 -0.42
CA GLY A 30 10.85 0.99 1.04
C GLY A 30 11.28 2.27 1.77
N GLU A 31 12.37 2.89 1.32
CA GLU A 31 12.86 4.16 1.88
C GLU A 31 11.86 5.31 1.67
N GLU A 32 11.23 5.41 0.50
CA GLU A 32 10.19 6.40 0.23
C GLU A 32 8.92 6.15 1.07
N ALA A 33 8.52 4.89 1.25
CA ALA A 33 7.41 4.55 2.13
C ALA A 33 7.71 4.96 3.59
N ASP A 34 8.91 4.66 4.09
CA ASP A 34 9.33 5.04 5.44
C ASP A 34 9.39 6.57 5.62
N LYS A 35 9.81 7.33 4.59
CA LYS A 35 9.71 8.81 4.61
C LYS A 35 8.27 9.27 4.76
N VAL A 36 7.33 8.68 4.03
CA VAL A 36 5.90 9.03 4.14
C VAL A 36 5.34 8.70 5.52
N PHE A 37 5.72 7.57 6.11
CA PHE A 37 5.27 7.18 7.45
C PHE A 37 5.84 8.10 8.53
N THR A 38 7.12 8.47 8.43
CA THR A 38 7.79 9.34 9.41
C THR A 38 7.37 10.80 9.33
N GLN A 39 6.98 11.30 8.15
CA GLN A 39 6.49 12.67 7.96
C GLN A 39 5.06 12.92 8.51
N SER A 40 4.36 11.88 8.97
CA SER A 40 3.08 11.99 9.71
C SER A 40 1.96 12.72 8.95
N PHE A 41 1.52 12.17 7.83
CA PHE A 41 0.37 12.69 7.08
C PHE A 41 -0.96 12.21 7.65
N GLU A 42 -1.94 13.11 7.71
CA GLU A 42 -3.31 12.76 8.05
C GLU A 42 -3.91 11.84 6.98
N ILE A 43 -4.60 10.80 7.44
CA ILE A 43 -5.40 9.89 6.64
C ILE A 43 -6.87 10.20 6.90
N LYS A 44 -7.59 10.51 5.83
CA LYS A 44 -9.04 10.75 5.87
C LYS A 44 -9.78 9.60 5.21
N THR A 45 -10.93 9.27 5.76
CA THR A 45 -11.89 8.39 5.09
C THR A 45 -13.26 9.03 5.12
N PHE A 46 -13.92 9.10 3.97
CA PHE A 46 -15.22 9.77 3.83
C PHE A 46 -16.03 9.11 2.71
N TRP A 47 -17.34 9.36 2.67
CA TRP A 47 -18.20 8.92 1.59
C TRP A 47 -18.05 9.86 0.39
N ASP A 48 -17.95 9.30 -0.80
CA ASP A 48 -17.87 10.10 -2.03
C ASP A 48 -19.20 10.79 -2.31
N GLU A 49 -19.15 12.08 -2.61
CA GLU A 49 -20.34 12.89 -2.91
C GLU A 49 -20.84 12.61 -4.33
N GLU A 50 -19.93 12.35 -5.27
CA GLU A 50 -20.27 12.09 -6.67
C GLU A 50 -20.73 10.64 -6.91
N ASN A 51 -20.31 9.71 -6.04
CA ASN A 51 -20.58 8.28 -6.17
C ASN A 51 -21.20 7.74 -4.89
N PRO A 52 -22.54 7.82 -4.73
CA PRO A 52 -23.23 7.34 -3.55
C PRO A 52 -22.89 5.88 -3.21
N GLY A 53 -22.50 5.64 -1.96
CA GLY A 53 -22.14 4.30 -1.48
C GLY A 53 -20.67 3.91 -1.69
N MET A 54 -19.84 4.77 -2.30
CA MET A 54 -18.40 4.60 -2.37
C MET A 54 -17.71 5.30 -1.20
N ARG A 55 -16.79 4.62 -0.52
CA ARG A 55 -15.95 5.21 0.53
C ARG A 55 -14.56 5.46 -0.02
N ILE A 56 -14.04 6.66 0.21
CA ILE A 56 -12.72 7.10 -0.24
C ILE A 56 -11.77 7.13 0.93
N TRP A 57 -10.56 6.64 0.70
CA TRP A 57 -9.38 6.87 1.53
C TRP A 57 -8.54 7.96 0.87
N GLU A 58 -8.11 8.95 1.64
CA GLU A 58 -7.28 10.05 1.16
C GLU A 58 -6.08 10.31 2.08
N CYS A 59 -4.91 10.49 1.48
CA CYS A 59 -3.68 10.87 2.17
C CYS A 59 -2.74 11.57 1.19
N ARG A 60 -2.20 12.74 1.55
CA ARG A 60 -1.19 13.47 0.74
C ARG A 60 -1.57 13.61 -0.75
N GLY A 61 -2.85 13.84 -1.05
CA GLY A 61 -3.35 13.99 -2.42
C GLY A 61 -3.64 12.68 -3.16
N TRP A 62 -3.25 11.52 -2.61
CA TRP A 62 -3.72 10.23 -3.11
C TRP A 62 -5.15 9.98 -2.65
N ARG A 63 -6.03 9.62 -3.59
CA ARG A 63 -7.43 9.26 -3.33
C ARG A 63 -7.68 7.87 -3.89
N ILE A 64 -8.13 6.95 -3.04
CA ILE A 64 -8.33 5.54 -3.39
C ILE A 64 -9.70 5.10 -2.86
N PRO A 65 -10.57 4.51 -3.69
CA PRO A 65 -11.78 3.85 -3.21
C PRO A 65 -11.42 2.70 -2.26
N CYS A 66 -11.78 2.81 -0.99
CA CYS A 66 -11.53 1.76 0.00
C CYS A 66 -12.56 1.80 1.14
N GLY A 67 -13.27 0.67 1.31
CA GLY A 67 -14.22 0.46 2.40
C GLY A 67 -13.61 -0.03 3.71
N GLY A 68 -12.29 -0.28 3.75
CA GLY A 68 -11.59 -0.89 4.87
C GLY A 68 -11.50 -0.02 6.13
N THR A 69 -10.96 -0.60 7.20
CA THR A 69 -10.54 0.15 8.39
C THR A 69 -9.12 0.66 8.18
N HIS A 70 -8.87 1.90 8.60
CA HIS A 70 -7.58 2.55 8.44
C HIS A 70 -7.21 3.32 9.72
N VAL A 71 -5.91 3.45 9.94
CA VAL A 71 -5.33 4.38 10.91
C VAL A 71 -5.61 5.82 10.51
N LYS A 72 -5.47 6.77 11.45
CA LYS A 72 -5.78 8.19 11.20
C LYS A 72 -4.57 8.99 10.71
N ASN A 73 -3.36 8.46 10.87
CA ASN A 73 -2.14 9.12 10.44
C ASN A 73 -1.08 8.10 9.99
N THR A 74 -0.28 8.44 8.99
CA THR A 74 0.74 7.55 8.43
C THR A 74 1.80 7.10 9.45
N LYS A 75 2.04 7.88 10.51
CA LYS A 75 2.98 7.49 11.59
C LYS A 75 2.51 6.29 12.41
N GLU A 76 1.21 5.99 12.42
CA GLU A 76 0.63 4.87 13.16
C GLU A 76 0.93 3.51 12.51
N VAL A 77 1.40 3.49 11.26
CA VAL A 77 1.74 2.26 10.54
C VAL A 77 2.99 1.60 11.13
N GLY A 78 3.97 2.39 11.57
CA GLY A 78 5.28 1.89 12.02
C GLY A 78 6.25 1.63 10.87
N LYS A 79 7.38 0.97 11.17
CA LYS A 79 8.39 0.63 10.18
C LYS A 79 7.97 -0.59 9.38
N THR A 80 8.26 -0.58 8.09
CA THR A 80 7.91 -1.70 7.21
C THR A 80 9.14 -2.35 6.60
N ARG A 81 8.98 -3.61 6.18
CA ARG A 81 9.95 -4.32 5.35
C ARG A 81 9.23 -4.88 4.13
N LEU A 82 9.79 -4.60 2.96
CA LEU A 82 9.31 -5.09 1.67
C LEU A 82 10.13 -6.31 1.22
N LYS A 83 9.46 -7.30 0.65
CA LYS A 83 10.11 -8.49 0.09
C LYS A 83 9.44 -8.93 -1.19
N ARG A 84 10.22 -9.14 -2.25
CA ARG A 84 9.74 -9.75 -3.50
C ARG A 84 9.41 -11.23 -3.29
N LYS A 85 8.30 -11.66 -3.89
CA LYS A 85 7.94 -13.07 -4.12
C LYS A 85 7.62 -13.27 -5.60
N ASN A 86 8.27 -14.26 -6.23
CA ASN A 86 7.93 -14.69 -7.59
C ASN A 86 6.65 -15.54 -7.53
N ILE A 87 5.64 -15.18 -8.32
CA ILE A 87 4.35 -15.88 -8.42
C ILE A 87 4.02 -16.33 -9.86
N GLY A 88 4.99 -16.25 -10.77
CA GLY A 88 4.84 -16.56 -12.19
C GLY A 88 5.43 -15.47 -13.08
N ALA A 89 5.64 -15.79 -14.36
CA ALA A 89 6.17 -14.84 -15.34
C ALA A 89 5.24 -13.62 -15.51
N GLY A 90 5.84 -12.43 -15.60
CA GLY A 90 5.12 -11.15 -15.75
C GLY A 90 4.32 -10.71 -14.52
N LYS A 91 4.47 -11.40 -13.38
CA LYS A 91 3.72 -11.13 -12.15
C LYS A 91 4.63 -11.01 -10.95
N GLU A 92 4.48 -9.90 -10.25
CA GLU A 92 5.36 -9.49 -9.16
C GLU A 92 4.56 -9.34 -7.88
N ARG A 93 4.88 -10.15 -6.86
CA ARG A 93 4.31 -9.99 -5.51
C ARG A 93 5.28 -9.26 -4.62
N ILE A 94 4.80 -8.22 -3.96
CA ILE A 94 5.49 -7.53 -2.87
C ILE A 94 4.80 -7.92 -1.57
N GLU A 95 5.50 -8.66 -0.71
CA GLU A 95 5.06 -8.90 0.67
C GLU A 95 5.54 -7.75 1.56
N ILE A 96 4.66 -7.30 2.44
CA ILE A 96 4.87 -6.18 3.36
C ILE A 96 4.67 -6.69 4.78
N THR A 97 5.65 -6.41 5.65
CA THR A 97 5.63 -6.79 7.06
C THR A 97 5.98 -5.60 7.94
N LEU A 98 5.40 -5.53 9.14
CA LEU A 98 5.82 -4.59 10.17
C LEU A 98 7.08 -5.11 10.86
N VAL A 99 7.96 -4.21 11.31
CA VAL A 99 9.23 -4.50 12.00
C VAL A 99 9.16 -4.14 13.47
#